data_AF-A0A963Q8J8-F1
#
_entry.id   AF-A0A963Q8J8-F1
#
_cell.length_a   1.000
_cell.length_b   1.000
_cell.length_c   1.000
_cell.angle_alpha   90.00
_cell.angle_beta   90.00
_cell.angle_gamma   90.00
#
_symmetry.space_group_name_H-M   'P 1'
#
loop_
_entity.id
_entity.type
_entity.pdbx_description
1 polymer ?
#
loop_
_entity_poly.entity_id
_entity_poly.type
_entity_poly.pdbx_seq_one_letter_code
_entity_poly.pdbx_strand_id
1 'polypeptide(L)'
;MTMPAGAHPTHVDPRLSRYDPLQRVIYFDDFDCGLNGWTTLVGNYEDSIETMTRSYARHMQPMLSQITHWDSGTHGAFDGTYALKIATRAVPGERNTAIKRVTFRKASRIRVETYFAFKPEANELKLSDLDVRSVGLLFDLQDGRQRVMPHLRYLNAL
;
A
#
# COMPACT_ATOMS: atom_id res chain seq x y z
N MET A 1 12.66 -34.37 -4.78
CA MET A 1 13.88 -33.62 -4.44
C MET A 1 13.47 -32.49 -3.51
N THR A 2 13.72 -32.63 -2.21
CA THR A 2 13.38 -31.62 -1.19
C THR A 2 14.43 -30.51 -1.23
N MET A 3 13.97 -29.27 -1.41
CA MET A 3 14.84 -28.09 -1.39
C MET A 3 15.52 -27.97 -0.01
N PRO A 4 16.82 -27.62 0.06
CA PRO A 4 17.49 -27.41 1.33
C PRO A 4 16.77 -26.36 2.19
N ALA A 5 16.86 -26.50 3.51
CA ALA A 5 16.35 -25.49 4.44
C ALA A 5 17.09 -24.15 4.18
N GLY A 6 16.36 -23.15 3.67
CA GLY A 6 16.92 -21.84 3.26
C GLY A 6 17.08 -21.65 1.75
N ALA A 7 16.83 -22.67 0.92
CA ALA A 7 16.80 -22.49 -0.52
C ALA A 7 15.47 -21.85 -0.95
N HIS A 8 15.54 -20.59 -1.35
CA HIS A 8 14.39 -19.88 -1.90
C HIS A 8 13.99 -20.50 -3.26
N PRO A 9 12.68 -20.65 -3.54
CA PRO A 9 12.24 -21.05 -4.85
C PRO A 9 12.74 -20.01 -5.87
N THR A 10 13.49 -20.46 -6.87
CA THR A 10 13.96 -19.60 -7.96
C THR A 10 12.78 -19.28 -8.86
N HIS A 11 12.27 -18.06 -8.76
CA HIS A 11 11.31 -17.53 -9.72
C HIS A 11 12.03 -17.10 -10.99
N VAL A 12 11.41 -17.32 -12.15
CA VAL A 12 12.03 -17.06 -13.47
C VAL A 12 11.98 -15.58 -13.84
N ASP A 13 11.06 -14.80 -13.26
CA ASP A 13 10.95 -13.37 -13.51
C ASP A 13 12.06 -12.60 -12.77
N PRO A 14 13.03 -11.98 -13.47
CA PRO A 14 14.14 -11.28 -12.83
C PRO A 14 13.68 -10.10 -11.98
N ARG A 15 12.50 -9.52 -12.22
CA ARG A 15 11.99 -8.41 -11.41
C ARG A 15 11.65 -8.84 -9.98
N LEU A 16 11.47 -10.14 -9.74
CA LEU A 16 11.25 -10.71 -8.40
C LEU A 16 12.55 -10.82 -7.59
N SER A 17 13.73 -10.65 -8.18
CA SER A 17 15.03 -10.83 -7.49
C SER A 17 15.28 -9.82 -6.38
N ARG A 18 14.51 -8.72 -6.33
CA ARG A 18 14.57 -7.69 -5.28
C ARG A 18 13.78 -8.06 -4.02
N TYR A 19 13.01 -9.14 -4.07
CA TYR A 19 12.18 -9.64 -2.98
C TYR A 19 12.60 -11.05 -2.58
N ASP A 20 12.05 -11.51 -1.46
CA ASP A 20 12.06 -12.91 -1.05
C ASP A 20 10.63 -13.47 -1.07
N PRO A 21 10.02 -13.69 -2.25
CA PRO A 21 8.62 -14.13 -2.31
C PRO A 21 8.45 -15.60 -1.88
N LEU A 22 7.27 -15.92 -1.35
CA LEU A 22 6.86 -17.32 -1.17
C LEU A 22 6.83 -18.07 -2.51
N GLN A 23 6.85 -19.40 -2.47
CA GLN A 23 6.82 -20.25 -3.67
C GLN A 23 5.65 -19.94 -4.62
N ARG A 24 4.50 -19.55 -4.06
CA ARG A 24 3.33 -19.16 -4.84
C ARG A 24 3.10 -17.66 -4.71
N VAL A 25 3.35 -16.94 -5.80
CA VAL A 25 3.01 -15.53 -5.95
C VAL A 25 1.58 -15.45 -6.52
N ILE A 26 0.69 -14.74 -5.83
CA ILE A 26 -0.68 -14.50 -6.31
C ILE A 26 -0.75 -13.17 -7.07
N TYR A 27 -0.02 -12.17 -6.59
CA TYR A 27 0.05 -10.84 -7.18
C TYR A 27 1.50 -10.38 -7.24
N PHE A 28 1.86 -9.80 -8.37
CA PHE A 28 3.10 -9.06 -8.56
C PHE A 28 2.71 -7.75 -9.26
N ASP A 29 2.39 -6.74 -8.46
CA ASP A 29 1.77 -5.51 -8.94
C ASP A 29 2.83 -4.56 -9.46
N ASP A 30 2.73 -4.21 -10.74
CA ASP A 30 3.55 -3.22 -11.45
C ASP A 30 2.65 -2.01 -11.81
N PHE A 31 2.93 -0.86 -11.22
CA PHE A 31 2.08 0.32 -11.35
C PHE A 31 2.27 1.08 -12.66
N ASP A 32 3.27 0.74 -13.48
CA ASP A 32 3.33 1.18 -14.87
C ASP A 32 2.26 0.50 -15.73
N CYS A 33 1.74 -0.65 -15.30
CA CYS A 33 0.70 -1.42 -16.00
C CYS A 33 -0.73 -1.16 -15.49
N GLY A 34 -0.92 -0.25 -14.53
CA GLY A 34 -2.23 0.12 -14.00
C GLY A 34 -2.37 -0.01 -12.48
N LEU A 35 -3.60 0.17 -11.97
CA LEU A 35 -3.89 0.13 -10.53
C LEU A 35 -3.85 -1.28 -9.93
N ASN A 36 -3.78 -2.35 -10.74
CA ASN A 36 -3.71 -3.74 -10.28
C ASN A 36 -4.80 -4.14 -9.25
N GLY A 37 -6.00 -3.54 -9.35
CA GLY A 37 -7.12 -3.81 -8.46
C GLY A 37 -7.09 -3.09 -7.11
N TRP A 38 -6.14 -2.17 -6.90
CA TRP A 38 -6.15 -1.24 -5.77
C TRP A 38 -7.22 -0.15 -5.97
N THR A 39 -7.95 0.16 -4.92
CA THR A 39 -9.00 1.20 -4.91
C THR A 39 -9.09 1.88 -3.54
N THR A 40 -9.88 2.94 -3.39
CA THR A 40 -10.12 3.54 -2.07
C THR A 40 -10.78 2.57 -1.12
N LEU A 41 -10.36 2.63 0.15
CA LEU A 41 -11.19 2.13 1.24
C LEU A 41 -12.40 3.07 1.43
N VAL A 42 -13.47 2.79 0.68
CA VAL A 42 -14.78 3.45 0.79
C VAL A 42 -15.80 2.41 1.30
N GLY A 43 -16.87 2.86 1.96
CA GLY A 43 -18.00 1.97 2.23
C GLY A 43 -18.74 2.13 3.55
N ASN A 44 -18.43 3.12 4.40
CA ASN A 44 -19.18 3.35 5.63
C ASN A 44 -20.25 4.42 5.43
N TYR A 45 -21.16 4.13 4.51
CA TYR A 45 -22.36 4.92 4.29
C TYR A 45 -23.35 4.70 5.45
N GLU A 46 -24.10 5.73 5.79
CA GLU A 46 -25.07 5.74 6.89
C GLU A 46 -26.48 5.91 6.32
N ASP A 47 -27.24 4.82 6.25
CA ASP A 47 -28.62 4.72 5.74
C ASP A 47 -28.85 5.16 4.26
N SER A 48 -27.99 6.03 3.71
CA SER A 48 -28.00 6.58 2.36
C SER A 48 -26.58 6.62 1.79
N ILE A 49 -26.46 6.44 0.47
CA ILE A 49 -25.19 6.58 -0.27
C ILE A 49 -24.68 8.03 -0.31
N GLU A 50 -25.50 9.00 0.10
CA GLU A 50 -25.12 10.40 0.23
C GLU A 50 -24.45 10.71 1.58
N THR A 51 -24.70 9.88 2.58
CA THR A 51 -24.22 10.10 3.94
C THR A 51 -23.11 9.11 4.22
N MET A 52 -21.92 9.61 4.55
CA MET A 52 -20.79 8.78 4.95
C MET A 52 -20.21 9.27 6.26
N THR A 53 -19.80 8.34 7.11
CA THR A 53 -19.09 8.65 8.35
C THR A 53 -17.95 9.64 8.11
N ARG A 54 -17.83 10.64 8.99
CA ARG A 54 -16.92 11.80 8.82
C ARG A 54 -15.45 11.41 8.57
N SER A 55 -15.00 10.28 9.12
CA SER A 55 -13.64 9.77 8.93
C SER A 55 -13.40 9.20 7.53
N TYR A 56 -14.42 8.59 6.91
CA TYR A 56 -14.33 8.00 5.58
C TYR A 56 -14.65 9.01 4.48
N ALA A 57 -15.50 10.01 4.76
CA ALA A 57 -15.83 11.14 3.86
C ALA A 57 -14.61 11.87 3.28
N ARG A 58 -13.45 11.76 3.95
CA ARG A 58 -12.20 12.41 3.54
C ARG A 58 -11.28 11.53 2.70
N HIS A 59 -11.52 10.22 2.62
CA HIS A 59 -10.66 9.33 1.84
C HIS A 59 -10.72 9.71 0.35
N MET A 60 -9.57 9.63 -0.30
CA MET A 60 -9.42 9.98 -1.71
C MET A 60 -9.07 8.72 -2.52
N GLN A 61 -9.38 8.74 -3.81
CA GLN A 61 -8.93 7.69 -4.74
C GLN A 61 -7.41 7.61 -4.79
N PRO A 62 -6.82 6.40 -4.68
CA PRO A 62 -5.42 6.25 -4.99
C PRO A 62 -5.19 6.58 -6.46
N MET A 63 -4.01 7.07 -6.78
CA MET A 63 -3.67 7.53 -8.13
C MET A 63 -2.43 6.82 -8.62
N LEU A 64 -2.33 6.61 -9.93
CA LEU A 64 -1.05 6.35 -10.58
C LEU A 64 -0.37 7.68 -10.80
N SER A 65 0.80 7.85 -10.22
CA SER A 65 1.48 9.15 -10.21
C SER A 65 2.97 8.96 -10.37
N GLN A 66 3.56 9.84 -11.17
CA GLN A 66 4.99 10.11 -11.16
C GLN A 66 5.36 10.83 -9.87
N ILE A 67 6.59 10.66 -9.38
CA ILE A 67 7.03 11.29 -8.13
C ILE A 67 7.58 12.69 -8.44
N THR A 68 6.69 13.69 -8.41
CA THR A 68 7.04 15.09 -8.68
C THR A 68 7.70 15.77 -7.47
N HIS A 69 8.82 16.44 -7.75
CA HIS A 69 9.63 17.23 -6.84
C HIS A 69 9.65 18.69 -7.34
N TRP A 70 9.56 19.64 -6.41
CA TRP A 70 9.44 21.06 -6.75
C TRP A 70 10.75 21.61 -7.31
N ASP A 71 11.88 21.07 -6.84
CA ASP A 71 13.25 21.45 -7.20
C ASP A 71 13.83 20.56 -8.30
N SER A 72 13.51 19.26 -8.26
CA SER A 72 14.15 18.24 -9.11
C SER A 72 13.25 17.74 -10.25
N GLY A 73 12.01 18.24 -10.36
CA GLY A 73 11.09 17.89 -11.43
C GLY A 73 10.44 16.52 -11.25
N THR A 74 10.21 15.79 -12.35
CA THR A 74 9.49 14.51 -12.33
C THR A 74 10.46 13.33 -12.19
N HIS A 75 10.25 12.48 -11.18
CA HIS A 75 11.01 11.23 -10.98
C HIS A 75 10.12 10.00 -11.12
N GLY A 76 10.76 8.87 -11.43
CA GLY A 76 10.13 7.56 -11.48
C GLY A 76 9.92 6.93 -10.10
N ALA A 77 9.24 5.79 -10.10
CA ALA A 77 9.12 4.92 -8.94
C ALA A 77 10.43 4.15 -8.69
N PHE A 78 10.46 3.33 -7.64
CA PHE A 78 11.59 2.43 -7.38
C PHE A 78 11.87 1.48 -8.55
N ASP A 79 10.81 1.10 -9.27
CA ASP A 79 10.87 0.38 -10.53
C ASP A 79 9.97 1.12 -11.52
N GLY A 80 10.54 1.51 -12.66
CA GLY A 80 9.84 2.22 -13.72
C GLY A 80 9.36 3.63 -13.35
N THR A 81 8.18 4.01 -13.82
CA THR A 81 7.78 5.44 -13.92
C THR A 81 6.71 5.76 -12.88
N TYR A 82 5.64 4.98 -12.83
CA TYR A 82 4.49 5.25 -11.97
C TYR A 82 4.56 4.51 -10.64
N ALA A 83 4.12 5.18 -9.57
CA ALA A 83 3.85 4.57 -8.27
C ALA A 83 2.36 4.69 -7.92
N LEU A 84 1.86 3.79 -7.06
CA LEU A 84 0.57 3.95 -6.41
C LEU A 84 0.67 5.03 -5.34
N LYS A 85 0.12 6.21 -5.63
CA LYS A 85 0.08 7.34 -4.72
C LYS A 85 -1.18 7.27 -3.85
N ILE A 86 -0.97 7.21 -2.54
CA ILE A 86 -2.01 7.34 -1.52
C ILE A 86 -1.88 8.75 -0.92
N ALA A 87 -2.55 9.72 -1.53
CA ALA A 87 -2.45 11.12 -1.11
C ALA A 87 -3.30 11.39 0.14
N THR A 88 -2.75 12.17 1.07
CA THR A 88 -3.47 12.84 2.15
C THR A 88 -3.57 14.33 1.86
N ARG A 89 -4.54 15.01 2.48
CA ARG A 89 -4.53 16.48 2.55
C ARG A 89 -3.44 16.93 3.53
N ALA A 90 -2.86 18.11 3.30
CA ALA A 90 -1.90 18.75 4.19
C ALA A 90 -2.57 19.32 5.47
N VAL A 91 -3.29 18.47 6.21
CA VAL A 91 -4.00 18.81 7.45
C VAL A 91 -3.59 17.82 8.54
N PRO A 92 -3.31 18.28 9.78
CA PRO A 92 -2.96 17.39 10.87
C PRO A 92 -3.99 16.28 11.11
N GLY A 93 -3.51 15.04 11.23
CA GLY A 93 -4.34 13.87 11.50
C GLY A 93 -5.11 13.32 10.29
N GLU A 94 -4.94 13.91 9.10
CA GLU A 94 -5.47 13.35 7.88
C GLU A 94 -4.84 11.98 7.58
N ARG A 95 -5.65 11.06 7.07
CA ARG A 95 -5.23 9.71 6.67
C ARG A 95 -5.89 9.35 5.36
N ASN A 96 -5.27 8.45 4.62
CA ASN A 96 -5.89 7.82 3.47
C ASN A 96 -5.39 6.38 3.34
N THR A 97 -6.21 5.51 2.77
CA THR A 97 -5.95 4.07 2.69
C THR A 97 -6.40 3.55 1.33
N ALA A 98 -5.50 2.87 0.63
CA ALA A 98 -5.86 2.04 -0.51
C ALA A 98 -6.13 0.60 -0.03
N ILE A 99 -7.08 -0.07 -0.65
CA ILE A 99 -7.43 -1.46 -0.38
C ILE A 99 -7.42 -2.26 -1.67
N LYS A 100 -6.95 -3.50 -1.58
CA LYS A 100 -7.13 -4.55 -2.57
C LYS A 100 -7.80 -5.72 -1.88
N ARG A 101 -8.97 -6.11 -2.40
CA ARG A 101 -9.75 -7.22 -1.84
C ARG A 101 -9.43 -8.49 -2.60
N VAL A 102 -9.06 -9.53 -1.86
CA VAL A 102 -8.62 -10.80 -2.44
C VAL A 102 -9.31 -11.94 -1.71
N THR A 103 -9.72 -12.96 -2.45
CA THR A 103 -10.18 -14.22 -1.87
C THR A 103 -9.07 -15.25 -1.94
N PHE A 104 -9.04 -16.18 -0.98
CA PHE A 104 -8.07 -17.26 -0.95
C PHE A 104 -8.78 -18.61 -1.13
N ARG A 105 -8.16 -19.53 -1.87
CA ARG A 105 -8.70 -20.89 -2.05
C ARG A 105 -8.40 -21.81 -0.87
N LYS A 106 -7.28 -21.57 -0.18
CA LYS A 106 -6.79 -22.40 0.93
C LYS A 106 -6.08 -21.51 1.95
N ALA A 107 -6.33 -21.76 3.23
CA ALA A 107 -5.57 -21.15 4.32
C ALA A 107 -4.08 -21.51 4.18
N SER A 108 -3.23 -20.49 4.12
CA SER A 108 -1.78 -20.65 3.89
C SER A 108 -1.01 -19.45 4.46
N ARG A 109 0.32 -19.51 4.39
CA ARG A 109 1.16 -18.39 4.80
C ARG A 109 0.94 -17.22 3.85
N ILE A 110 0.87 -16.03 4.42
CA ILE A 110 0.71 -14.76 3.69
C ILE A 110 2.02 -13.99 3.86
N ARG A 111 2.53 -13.45 2.75
CA ARG A 111 3.67 -12.54 2.70
C ARG A 111 3.31 -11.41 1.75
N VAL A 112 3.55 -10.18 2.18
CA VAL A 112 3.48 -8.98 1.34
C VAL A 112 4.82 -8.28 1.49
N GLU A 113 5.40 -7.93 0.35
CA GLU A 113 6.67 -7.22 0.25
C GLU A 113 6.45 -6.03 -0.68
N THR A 114 6.91 -4.86 -0.26
CA THR A 114 6.75 -3.62 -1.03
C THR A 114 7.76 -2.59 -0.55
N TYR A 115 8.06 -1.62 -1.41
CA TYR A 115 8.86 -0.46 -1.05
C TYR A 115 7.95 0.75 -0.87
N PHE A 116 8.13 1.46 0.24
CA PHE A 116 7.42 2.71 0.49
C PHE A 116 8.34 3.89 0.23
N ALA A 117 7.83 4.86 -0.51
CA ALA A 117 8.33 6.23 -0.50
C ALA A 117 7.24 7.10 0.12
N PHE A 118 7.64 7.99 1.03
CA PHE A 118 6.74 8.96 1.63
C PHE A 118 7.39 10.32 1.51
N LYS A 119 6.57 11.30 1.19
CA LYS A 119 6.98 12.69 1.05
C LYS A 119 5.87 13.54 1.65
N PRO A 120 6.15 14.36 2.66
CA PRO A 120 5.22 15.39 3.09
C PRO A 120 5.04 16.43 1.97
N GLU A 121 3.84 16.98 1.85
CA GLU A 121 3.63 18.08 0.91
C GLU A 121 4.41 19.30 1.40
N ALA A 122 5.17 19.93 0.51
CA ALA A 122 5.93 21.13 0.86
C ALA A 122 4.97 22.30 1.06
N ASN A 123 4.62 22.59 2.31
CA ASN A 123 3.83 23.76 2.71
C ASN A 123 4.72 24.92 3.20
N GLU A 124 5.95 24.62 3.61
CA GLU A 124 6.97 25.56 4.08
C GLU A 124 8.34 25.20 3.48
N LEU A 125 9.26 26.17 3.39
CA LEU A 125 10.65 25.93 2.97
C LEU A 125 11.49 25.36 4.13
N LYS A 126 11.11 24.17 4.63
CA LYS A 126 11.80 23.45 5.72
C LYS A 126 11.87 21.94 5.45
N LEU A 127 12.79 21.27 6.15
CA LEU A 127 12.82 19.82 6.21
C LEU A 127 11.62 19.32 7.02
N SER A 128 10.92 18.34 6.47
CA SER A 128 9.60 17.87 6.91
C SER A 128 9.61 16.37 7.19
N ASP A 129 10.77 15.81 7.53
CA ASP A 129 10.98 14.40 7.85
C ASP A 129 10.10 13.90 9.01
N LEU A 130 9.62 14.79 9.88
CA LEU A 130 8.69 14.49 10.97
C LEU A 130 7.20 14.67 10.63
N ASP A 131 6.86 15.25 9.47
CA ASP A 131 5.48 15.57 9.11
C ASP A 131 4.67 14.32 8.71
N VAL A 132 5.36 13.27 8.25
CA VAL A 132 4.75 11.96 8.03
C VAL A 132 4.70 11.20 9.35
N ARG A 133 3.53 11.21 9.99
CA ARG A 133 3.32 10.51 11.27
C ARG A 133 3.51 9.01 11.18
N SER A 134 2.99 8.37 10.13
CA SER A 134 3.13 6.92 9.95
C SER A 134 2.62 6.45 8.59
N VAL A 135 3.17 5.34 8.12
CA VAL A 135 2.66 4.50 7.04
C VAL A 135 2.45 3.08 7.55
N GLY A 136 1.62 2.28 6.91
CA GLY A 136 1.39 0.91 7.38
C GLY A 136 0.70 0.01 6.37
N LEU A 137 0.67 -1.26 6.72
CA LEU A 137 -0.05 -2.30 6.01
C LEU A 137 -0.96 -3.01 7.02
N LEU A 138 -2.19 -3.29 6.61
CA LEU A 138 -3.12 -4.11 7.37
C LEU A 138 -3.59 -5.29 6.54
N PHE A 139 -3.78 -6.43 7.20
CA PHE A 139 -4.52 -7.55 6.65
C PHE A 139 -5.88 -7.60 7.31
N ASP A 140 -6.93 -7.64 6.50
CA ASP A 140 -8.28 -7.93 6.97
C ASP A 140 -8.59 -9.39 6.61
N LEU A 141 -8.38 -10.28 7.59
CA LEU A 141 -8.46 -11.74 7.39
C LEU A 141 -9.72 -12.27 8.06
N GLN A 142 -10.47 -13.08 7.32
CA GLN A 142 -11.67 -13.73 7.84
C GLN A 142 -11.75 -15.18 7.37
N ASP A 143 -12.20 -16.05 8.27
CA ASP A 143 -12.67 -17.40 7.96
C ASP A 143 -14.11 -17.61 8.46
N GLY A 144 -14.63 -18.84 8.40
CA GLY A 144 -15.99 -19.15 8.86
C GLY A 144 -16.20 -19.07 10.38
N ARG A 145 -15.17 -18.79 11.18
CA ARG A 145 -15.22 -18.77 12.64
C ARG A 145 -14.81 -17.41 13.22
N GLN A 146 -13.84 -16.73 12.63
CA GLN A 146 -13.26 -15.50 13.17
C GLN A 146 -12.81 -14.52 12.08
N ARG A 147 -12.73 -13.24 12.47
CA ARG A 147 -12.10 -12.17 11.70
C ARG A 147 -10.99 -11.56 12.55
N VAL A 148 -9.79 -11.46 11.98
CA VAL A 148 -8.62 -10.89 12.63
C VAL A 148 -8.00 -9.83 11.73
N MET A 149 -7.45 -8.77 12.34
CA MET A 149 -6.84 -7.66 11.62
C MET A 149 -5.41 -7.39 12.09
N PRO A 150 -4.41 -8.17 11.64
CA PRO A 150 -3.01 -7.87 11.91
C PRO A 150 -2.58 -6.56 11.24
N HIS A 151 -1.94 -5.69 12.01
CA HIS A 151 -1.50 -4.36 11.57
C HIS A 151 0.00 -4.17 11.75
N LEU A 152 0.66 -3.66 10.71
CA LEU A 152 2.04 -3.18 10.75
C LEU A 152 2.05 -1.69 10.47
N ARG A 153 2.75 -0.93 11.30
CA ARG A 153 2.87 0.53 11.21
C ARG A 153 4.33 0.93 11.36
N TYR A 154 4.79 1.81 10.49
CA TYR A 154 6.15 2.34 10.40
C TYR A 154 6.12 3.87 10.47
N LEU A 155 7.21 4.46 10.96
CA LEU A 155 7.44 5.89 11.24
C LEU A 155 6.60 6.50 12.37
N ASN A 156 7.26 7.41 13.13
CA ASN A 156 6.89 8.15 14.34
C ASN A 156 5.51 7.87 14.96
N ALA A 157 5.34 6.63 15.40
CA ALA A 157 4.24 6.18 16.25
C ALA A 157 4.30 6.90 17.62
N LEU A 158 3.47 7.93 17.80
CA LEU A 158 2.85 8.20 19.11
C LEU A 158 1.72 7.19 19.32
#